data_AF-A0A291P3S1-F1
#
_entry.id   AF-A0A291P3S1-F1
#
_cell.length_a   1.000
_cell.length_b   1.000
_cell.length_c   1.000
_cell.angle_alpha   90.00
_cell.angle_beta   90.00
_cell.angle_gamma   90.00
#
_symmetry.space_group_name_H-M   'P 1'
#
loop_
_entity.id
_entity.type
_entity.pdbx_description
1 polymer ?
#
loop_
_entity_poly.entity_id
_entity_poly.type
_entity_poly.pdbx_seq_one_letter_code
_entity_poly.pdbx_strand_id
1 'polypeptide(L)'
;MTATTRHLVLGICLMGVALGVSANELTGVYCGRDGSDILVVDDRGERVGLTFSSWQGGGHHCGKGRLTATRRGEAYEVTDGSCSLTLSRDAAAITLAATPYDACKRQYCGARAALEAMSLPLSSRRPLPAPFEQISIMETPLCR
;
A
#
# COMPACT_ATOMS: atom_id res chain seq x y z
N MET A 1 -47.41 49.84 -22.17
CA MET A 1 -46.32 50.00 -21.18
C MET A 1 -46.98 49.67 -19.85
N THR A 2 -46.73 48.60 -19.08
CA THR A 2 -45.57 47.80 -18.62
C THR A 2 -46.20 46.80 -17.60
N ALA A 3 -45.69 45.64 -17.19
CA ALA A 3 -44.72 44.63 -17.61
C ALA A 3 -45.04 43.41 -16.71
N THR A 4 -45.19 42.21 -17.27
CA THR A 4 -45.57 41.00 -16.52
C THR A 4 -44.31 40.28 -16.03
N THR A 5 -44.06 40.33 -14.72
CA THR A 5 -42.92 39.66 -14.07
C THR A 5 -43.16 38.16 -13.97
N ARG A 6 -42.43 37.37 -14.77
CA ARG A 6 -42.38 35.90 -14.64
C ARG A 6 -41.20 35.52 -13.76
N HIS A 7 -41.47 34.88 -12.63
CA HIS A 7 -40.45 34.29 -11.78
C HIS A 7 -39.92 33.01 -12.41
N LEU A 8 -38.65 33.04 -12.82
CA LEU A 8 -37.89 31.89 -13.29
C LEU A 8 -37.34 31.15 -12.05
N VAL A 9 -37.87 29.95 -11.76
CA VAL A 9 -37.31 29.06 -10.74
C VAL A 9 -36.10 28.35 -11.36
N LEU A 10 -34.90 28.74 -10.94
CA LEU A 10 -33.64 28.14 -11.35
C LEU A 10 -33.39 26.88 -10.51
N GLY A 11 -33.66 25.71 -11.08
CA GLY A 11 -33.30 24.41 -10.50
C GLY A 11 -31.79 24.20 -10.57
N ILE A 12 -31.12 24.24 -9.43
CA ILE A 12 -29.69 23.93 -9.30
C ILE A 12 -29.52 22.42 -9.44
N CYS A 13 -29.01 21.97 -10.58
CA CYS A 13 -28.45 20.63 -10.76
C CYS A 13 -27.23 20.47 -9.84
N LEU A 14 -27.38 19.75 -8.74
CA LEU A 14 -26.27 19.20 -7.97
C LEU A 14 -25.56 18.14 -8.81
N MET A 15 -24.54 18.55 -9.57
CA MET A 15 -23.59 17.60 -10.14
C MET A 15 -22.77 17.00 -8.99
N GLY A 16 -23.03 15.73 -8.69
CA GLY A 16 -22.21 14.93 -7.81
C GLY A 16 -20.79 14.88 -8.34
N VAL A 17 -19.86 15.54 -7.65
CA VAL A 17 -18.44 15.38 -7.88
C VAL A 17 -18.07 13.98 -7.42
N ALA A 18 -17.92 13.05 -8.37
CA ALA A 18 -17.20 11.81 -8.11
C ALA A 18 -15.74 12.20 -7.85
N LEU A 19 -15.37 12.31 -6.58
CA LEU A 19 -13.97 12.40 -6.17
C LEU A 19 -13.33 11.08 -6.59
N GLY A 20 -12.72 11.06 -7.77
CA GLY A 20 -11.82 10.00 -8.15
C GLY A 20 -10.72 9.94 -7.10
N VAL A 21 -10.70 8.89 -6.29
CA VAL A 21 -9.56 8.52 -5.46
C VAL A 21 -8.36 8.54 -6.39
N SER A 22 -7.44 9.47 -6.15
CA SER A 22 -6.34 9.70 -7.08
C SER A 22 -5.40 8.50 -7.02
N ALA A 23 -5.17 7.85 -8.17
CA ALA A 23 -4.06 6.92 -8.30
C ALA A 23 -2.78 7.63 -7.83
N ASN A 24 -1.96 6.97 -6.99
CA ASN A 24 -0.76 7.47 -6.28
C ASN A 24 -0.96 7.85 -4.80
N GLU A 25 -2.14 7.65 -4.21
CA GLU A 25 -2.32 7.95 -2.79
C GLU A 25 -1.41 7.10 -1.88
N LEU A 26 -0.95 5.93 -2.32
CA LEU A 26 -0.10 5.05 -1.51
C LEU A 26 1.37 4.99 -1.93
N THR A 27 1.75 5.58 -3.07
CA THR A 27 3.11 5.46 -3.62
C THR A 27 4.17 5.98 -2.64
N GLY A 28 5.10 5.14 -2.20
CA GLY A 28 6.15 5.55 -1.27
C GLY A 28 6.88 4.39 -0.62
N VAL A 29 7.87 4.74 0.20
CA VAL A 29 8.56 3.83 1.11
C VAL A 29 8.00 4.06 2.51
N TYR A 30 7.55 3.00 3.18
CA TYR A 30 7.08 3.02 4.56
C TYR A 30 8.09 2.30 5.43
N CYS A 31 8.36 2.87 6.60
CA CYS A 31 9.40 2.42 7.51
C CYS A 31 8.80 2.11 8.89
N GLY A 32 9.10 0.93 9.42
CA GLY A 32 8.67 0.49 10.75
C GLY A 32 9.82 -0.06 11.57
N ARG A 33 9.61 -0.24 12.89
CA ARG A 33 10.58 -0.84 13.83
C ARG A 33 12.02 -0.33 13.63
N ASP A 34 12.19 0.99 13.73
CA ASP A 34 13.48 1.69 13.55
C ASP A 34 14.18 1.39 12.20
N GLY A 35 13.37 1.22 11.14
CA GLY A 35 13.84 0.90 9.80
C GLY A 35 14.14 -0.58 9.55
N SER A 36 13.80 -1.45 10.50
CA SER A 36 13.90 -2.91 10.32
C SER A 36 12.75 -3.48 9.49
N ASP A 37 11.63 -2.75 9.39
CA ASP A 37 10.55 -3.02 8.44
C ASP A 37 10.54 -1.99 7.33
N ILE A 38 10.47 -2.48 6.10
CA ILE A 38 10.40 -1.67 4.90
C ILE A 38 9.29 -2.24 4.04
N LEU A 39 8.35 -1.39 3.64
CA LEU A 39 7.36 -1.68 2.62
C LEU A 39 7.45 -0.61 1.54
N VAL A 40 7.69 -1.02 0.32
CA VAL A 40 7.71 -0.14 -0.84
C VAL A 40 6.44 -0.37 -1.64
N VAL A 41 5.72 0.71 -1.94
CA VAL A 41 4.46 0.69 -2.70
C VAL A 41 4.59 1.61 -3.91
N ASP A 42 4.23 1.10 -5.09
CA ASP A 42 4.07 1.83 -6.35
C ASP A 42 2.60 1.70 -6.78
N ASP A 43 1.77 2.67 -6.40
CA ASP A 43 0.33 2.66 -6.64
C ASP A 43 -0.01 3.23 -8.01
N ARG A 44 -0.64 2.40 -8.84
CA ARG A 44 -1.07 2.70 -10.21
C ARG A 44 -2.60 2.67 -10.34
N GLY A 45 -3.33 2.88 -9.25
CA GLY A 45 -4.79 2.87 -9.22
C GLY A 45 -5.36 1.46 -9.00
N GLU A 46 -5.61 0.71 -10.07
CA GLU A 46 -6.19 -0.66 -9.99
C GLU A 46 -5.17 -1.73 -9.57
N ARG A 47 -3.88 -1.40 -9.64
CA ARG A 47 -2.78 -2.29 -9.29
C ARG A 47 -1.77 -1.54 -8.46
N VAL A 48 -1.12 -2.24 -7.53
CA VAL A 48 0.05 -1.74 -6.81
C VAL A 48 1.22 -2.70 -7.03
N GLY A 49 2.39 -2.14 -7.32
CA GLY A 49 3.64 -2.83 -7.09
C GLY A 49 3.96 -2.79 -5.60
N LEU A 50 4.31 -3.94 -5.01
CA LEU A 50 4.74 -3.98 -3.62
C LEU A 50 6.00 -4.83 -3.46
N THR A 51 6.90 -4.37 -2.59
CA THR A 51 8.12 -5.08 -2.19
C THR A 51 8.27 -4.88 -0.68
N PHE A 52 8.63 -5.92 0.08
CA PHE A 52 8.79 -5.78 1.52
C PHE A 52 10.05 -6.48 2.04
N SER A 53 10.56 -5.96 3.14
CA SER A 53 11.71 -6.50 3.87
C SER A 53 11.49 -6.29 5.37
N SER A 54 11.72 -7.32 6.16
CA SER A 54 11.50 -7.34 7.60
C SER A 54 12.64 -8.06 8.29
N TRP A 55 13.50 -7.31 8.98
CA TRP A 55 14.52 -7.87 9.85
C TRP A 55 13.98 -8.05 11.26
N GLN A 56 14.19 -9.23 11.81
CA GLN A 56 13.69 -9.66 13.11
C GLN A 56 14.85 -10.03 14.03
N GLY A 57 14.56 -10.23 15.31
CA GLY A 57 15.58 -10.58 16.30
C GLY A 57 16.42 -11.78 15.86
N GLY A 58 17.71 -11.76 16.17
CA GLY A 58 18.63 -12.85 15.79
C GLY A 58 19.06 -12.85 14.32
N GLY A 59 18.83 -11.76 13.58
CA GLY A 59 19.24 -11.63 12.18
C GLY A 59 18.36 -12.43 11.21
N HIS A 60 17.13 -12.76 11.62
CA HIS A 60 16.19 -13.47 10.78
C HIS A 60 15.41 -12.50 9.90
N HIS A 61 15.11 -12.92 8.68
CA HIS A 61 14.52 -12.06 7.66
C HIS A 61 13.27 -12.68 7.08
N CYS A 62 12.27 -11.82 6.86
CA CYS A 62 11.20 -12.08 5.90
C CYS A 62 11.28 -11.04 4.79
N GLY A 63 11.10 -11.46 3.54
CA GLY A 63 11.03 -10.51 2.45
C GLY A 63 10.59 -11.14 1.15
N LYS A 64 10.16 -10.28 0.24
CA LYS A 64 9.86 -10.66 -1.12
C LYS A 64 10.21 -9.50 -2.04
N GLY A 65 10.78 -9.86 -3.20
CA GLY A 65 10.92 -8.95 -4.32
C GLY A 65 9.57 -8.43 -4.82
N ARG A 66 9.57 -7.77 -5.97
CA ARG A 66 8.36 -7.14 -6.49
C ARG A 66 7.22 -8.15 -6.69
N LEU A 67 6.08 -7.85 -6.08
CA LEU A 67 4.78 -8.45 -6.32
C LEU A 67 3.85 -7.41 -6.96
N THR A 68 2.82 -7.87 -7.64
CA THR A 68 1.77 -6.99 -8.15
C THR A 68 0.43 -7.41 -7.57
N ALA A 69 -0.13 -6.55 -6.71
CA ALA A 69 -1.45 -6.74 -6.15
C ALA A 69 -2.51 -5.99 -6.94
N THR A 70 -3.73 -6.52 -6.93
CA THR A 70 -4.89 -5.96 -7.62
C THR A 70 -5.89 -5.44 -6.61
N ARG A 71 -6.56 -4.34 -6.92
CA ARG A 71 -7.60 -3.78 -6.06
C ARG A 71 -8.76 -4.78 -5.86
N ARG A 72 -9.19 -4.92 -4.61
CA ARG A 72 -10.31 -5.74 -4.13
C ARG A 72 -11.04 -4.95 -3.04
N GLY A 73 -12.10 -4.24 -3.43
CA GLY A 73 -12.76 -3.28 -2.56
C GLY A 73 -11.79 -2.15 -2.15
N GLU A 74 -11.61 -1.97 -0.85
CA GLU A 74 -10.73 -0.94 -0.27
C GLU A 74 -9.27 -1.41 -0.08
N ALA A 75 -8.98 -2.68 -0.36
CA ALA A 75 -7.65 -3.27 -0.21
C ALA A 75 -7.02 -3.65 -1.56
N TYR A 76 -5.75 -4.03 -1.53
CA TYR A 76 -5.08 -4.69 -2.65
C TYR A 76 -4.65 -6.08 -2.24
N GLU A 77 -4.83 -7.04 -3.13
CA GLU A 77 -4.54 -8.44 -2.85
C GLU A 77 -3.63 -9.04 -3.93
N VAL A 78 -2.70 -9.90 -3.50
CA VAL A 78 -1.88 -10.73 -4.36
C VAL A 78 -1.80 -12.13 -3.79
N THR A 79 -1.97 -13.14 -4.65
CA THR A 79 -1.69 -14.54 -4.33
C THR A 79 -0.44 -14.97 -5.06
N ASP A 80 0.49 -15.57 -4.33
CA ASP A 80 1.77 -16.09 -4.81
C ASP A 80 1.88 -17.53 -4.28
N GLY A 81 1.58 -18.51 -5.14
CA GLY A 81 1.46 -19.91 -4.74
C GLY A 81 0.37 -20.12 -3.69
N SER A 82 0.75 -20.62 -2.51
CA SER A 82 -0.17 -20.91 -1.39
C SER A 82 -0.31 -19.76 -0.39
N CYS A 83 0.45 -18.68 -0.57
CA CYS A 83 0.38 -17.49 0.27
C CYS A 83 -0.38 -16.37 -0.43
N SER A 84 -1.23 -15.66 0.31
CA SER A 84 -1.85 -14.42 -0.12
C SER A 84 -1.44 -13.27 0.81
N LEU A 85 -1.17 -12.11 0.20
CA LEU A 85 -0.90 -10.87 0.92
C LEU A 85 -2.02 -9.88 0.64
N THR A 86 -2.48 -9.21 1.70
CA THR A 86 -3.49 -8.16 1.64
C THR A 86 -2.87 -6.86 2.15
N LEU A 87 -2.81 -5.85 1.28
CA LEU A 87 -2.43 -4.50 1.61
C LEU A 87 -3.68 -3.67 1.90
N SER A 88 -3.78 -3.16 3.11
CA SER A 88 -4.87 -2.31 3.56
C SER A 88 -4.31 -1.05 4.25
N ARG A 89 -5.14 -0.05 4.46
CA ARG A 89 -4.78 1.15 5.22
C ARG A 89 -5.94 1.59 6.10
N ASP A 90 -5.61 2.25 7.19
CA ASP A 90 -6.54 3.09 7.93
C ASP A 90 -5.99 4.53 7.99
N ALA A 91 -6.49 5.35 8.93
CA ALA A 91 -6.06 6.73 9.09
C ALA A 91 -4.62 6.87 9.65
N ALA A 92 -4.07 5.84 10.28
CA ALA A 92 -2.80 5.87 10.99
C ALA A 92 -1.70 5.05 10.31
N ALA A 93 -2.04 3.93 9.67
CA ALA A 93 -1.07 2.97 9.19
C ALA A 93 -1.45 2.32 7.84
N ILE A 94 -0.41 1.83 7.15
CA ILE A 94 -0.53 0.85 6.08
C ILE A 94 -0.20 -0.53 6.65
N THR A 95 -1.00 -1.54 6.34
CA THR A 95 -0.85 -2.90 6.86
C THR A 95 -0.75 -3.89 5.72
N LEU A 96 0.32 -4.68 5.72
CA LEU A 96 0.49 -5.85 4.87
C LEU A 96 0.23 -7.12 5.70
N ALA A 97 -0.94 -7.73 5.53
CA ALA A 97 -1.32 -8.97 6.19
C ALA A 97 -1.03 -10.19 5.31
N ALA A 98 -0.65 -11.31 5.93
CA ALA A 98 -0.25 -12.54 5.26
C ALA A 98 -1.15 -13.71 5.67
N THR A 99 -1.72 -14.40 4.68
CA THR A 99 -2.65 -15.52 4.93
C THR A 99 -2.53 -16.63 3.88
N PRO A 100 -2.59 -17.92 4.27
CA PRO A 100 -2.50 -18.42 5.65
C PRO A 100 -1.07 -18.26 6.18
N TYR A 101 -0.96 -18.02 7.50
CA TYR A 101 0.31 -17.73 8.17
C TYR A 101 1.43 -18.72 7.83
N ASP A 102 1.18 -20.03 7.93
CA ASP A 102 2.23 -21.04 7.71
C ASP A 102 2.72 -21.11 6.26
N ALA A 103 1.85 -20.86 5.28
CA ALA A 103 2.24 -20.80 3.89
C ALA A 103 3.17 -19.61 3.64
N CYS A 104 2.77 -18.43 4.10
CA CYS A 104 3.53 -17.20 3.93
C CYS A 104 4.86 -17.23 4.70
N LYS A 105 4.87 -17.77 5.93
CA LYS A 105 6.08 -17.99 6.71
C LYS A 105 7.07 -18.88 5.95
N ARG A 106 6.65 -20.04 5.46
CA ARG A 106 7.54 -20.94 4.70
C ARG A 106 8.06 -20.32 3.41
N GLN A 107 7.26 -19.45 2.80
CA GLN A 107 7.56 -18.89 1.49
C GLN A 107 8.46 -17.65 1.56
N TYR A 108 8.28 -16.80 2.56
CA TYR A 108 8.94 -15.49 2.64
C TYR A 108 9.92 -15.35 3.77
N CYS A 109 9.94 -16.26 4.75
CA CYS A 109 10.74 -16.12 5.95
C CYS A 109 11.77 -17.23 6.10
N GLY A 110 12.94 -16.88 6.65
CA GLY A 110 13.90 -17.86 7.15
C GLY A 110 13.37 -18.63 8.36
N ALA A 111 14.08 -19.68 8.80
CA ALA A 111 13.63 -20.68 9.78
C ALA A 111 13.06 -20.13 11.11
N ARG A 112 13.40 -18.91 11.49
CA ARG A 112 13.00 -18.28 12.77
C ARG A 112 12.37 -16.90 12.60
N ALA A 113 12.07 -16.47 11.37
CA ALA A 113 11.27 -15.27 11.14
C ALA A 113 9.81 -15.66 10.87
N ALA A 114 8.90 -14.72 11.10
CA ALA A 114 7.47 -14.90 10.92
C ALA A 114 6.84 -13.65 10.31
N LEU A 115 5.90 -13.84 9.37
CA LEU A 115 5.12 -12.76 8.79
C LEU A 115 3.65 -13.10 8.94
N GLU A 116 3.01 -12.49 9.92
CA GLU A 116 1.55 -12.50 10.09
C GLU A 116 0.96 -11.20 9.54
N ALA A 117 1.42 -10.07 10.09
CA ALA A 117 1.12 -8.76 9.56
C ALA A 117 2.30 -7.81 9.82
N MET A 118 2.47 -6.84 8.93
CA MET A 118 3.38 -5.72 9.10
C MET A 118 2.57 -4.44 9.03
N SER A 119 2.53 -3.69 10.13
CA SER A 119 1.85 -2.39 10.19
C SER A 119 2.89 -1.28 10.26
N LEU A 120 2.86 -0.36 9.29
CA LEU A 120 3.81 0.74 9.17
C LEU A 120 3.06 2.06 9.26
N PRO A 121 3.51 3.02 10.10
CA PRO A 121 2.84 4.32 10.23
C PRO A 121 2.80 5.07 8.89
N LEU A 122 1.66 5.69 8.55
CA LEU A 122 1.59 6.54 7.35
C LEU A 122 2.51 7.76 7.47
N SER A 123 2.76 8.24 8.69
CA SER A 123 3.73 9.31 8.97
C SER A 123 5.18 8.93 8.65
N SER A 124 5.48 7.63 8.49
CA SER A 124 6.80 7.15 8.08
C SER A 124 7.02 7.23 6.57
N ARG A 125 5.99 7.56 5.78
CA ARG A 125 6.05 7.56 4.32
C ARG A 125 7.12 8.51 3.82
N ARG A 126 8.04 7.97 3.03
CA ARG A 126 9.06 8.69 2.29
C ARG A 126 8.75 8.65 0.79
N PRO A 127 9.21 9.63 0.00
CA PRO A 127 9.13 9.58 -1.45
C PRO A 127 9.77 8.30 -2.00
N LEU A 128 9.17 7.73 -3.04
CA LEU A 128 9.73 6.57 -3.73
C LEU A 128 10.92 7.02 -4.59
N PRO A 129 12.14 6.50 -4.40
CA PRO A 129 13.28 6.79 -5.26
C PRO A 129 12.98 6.36 -6.71
N ALA A 130 13.30 7.21 -7.68
CA ALA A 130 13.18 6.86 -9.09
C ALA A 130 14.51 6.26 -9.61
N PRO A 131 14.46 5.25 -10.51
CA PRO A 131 13.29 4.48 -10.92
C PRO A 131 13.00 3.31 -9.96
N PHE A 132 11.71 3.04 -9.72
CA PHE A 132 11.25 1.97 -8.81
C PHE A 132 11.80 0.60 -9.20
N GLU A 133 11.96 0.37 -10.51
CA GLU A 133 12.44 -0.88 -11.11
C GLU A 133 13.86 -1.25 -10.68
N GLN A 134 14.64 -0.28 -10.19
CA GLN A 134 16.03 -0.49 -9.77
C GLN A 134 16.19 -0.56 -8.25
N ILE A 135 15.10 -0.48 -7.49
CA ILE A 135 15.18 -0.52 -6.03
C ILE A 135 15.41 -1.95 -5.55
N SER A 136 16.63 -2.20 -5.10
CA SER A 136 16.98 -3.34 -4.25
C SER A 136 16.89 -2.92 -2.79
N ILE A 137 15.85 -3.37 -2.07
CA ILE A 137 15.65 -3.03 -0.65
C ILE A 137 16.82 -3.56 0.23
N MET A 138 17.51 -4.59 -0.24
CA MET A 138 18.64 -5.18 0.50
C MET A 138 19.92 -4.35 0.39
N GLU A 139 20.09 -3.60 -0.69
CA GLU A 139 21.30 -2.83 -0.99
C GLU A 139 21.11 -1.34 -0.74
N THR A 140 19.87 -0.86 -0.81
CA THR A 140 19.53 0.56 -0.65
C THR A 140 19.03 0.83 0.77
N PRO A 141 19.70 1.68 1.57
CA PRO A 141 19.20 2.09 2.88
C PRO A 141 18.02 3.05 2.70
N LEU A 142 16.81 2.50 2.57
CA LEU A 142 15.60 3.31 2.36
C LEU A 142 15.07 3.95 3.66
N CYS A 143 15.32 3.29 4.79
CA CYS A 143 14.76 3.65 6.11
C CYS A 143 15.83 4.01 7.15
N ARG A 144 17.09 4.22 6.75
CA ARG A 144 18.20 4.66 7.60
C ARG A 144 18.73 6.00 7.14
#